data_AF-A0A2E8PQE8-F1
#
_entry.id   AF-A0A2E8PQE8-F1
#
_cell.length_a   1.000
_cell.length_b   1.000
_cell.length_c   1.000
_cell.angle_alpha   90.00
_cell.angle_beta   90.00
_cell.angle_gamma   90.00
#
_symmetry.space_group_name_H-M   'P 1'
#
loop_
_entity.id
_entity.type
_entity.pdbx_description
1 polymer ?
#
loop_
_entity_poly.entity_id
_entity_poly.type
_entity_poly.pdbx_seq_one_letter_code
_entity_poly.pdbx_strand_id
1 'polypeptide(L)'
;MSEPDHIRAGKRIFGSLIQPDKLPGQYESGSYFSHLKATYPGYDEKAWQTNAGNTGWTVSRLGMGTYRMQRDNRENYDALREALISGTNVIDTSANYMDGSAESLIGDVIRDLKSAGRIQRENIAIVTKAGYIQGKNSLLCAEVDFPEQTRFDRSLAHCIHPEFLENQIELSRLRMGLETLDVILLHNPEYYLKKARQDEVPADEAQKEYYRRIHQAFDYLEEVRKEGRIQYYGISSNTFPVYGQYESTDLNKIDMDRYPGFKVIQFPANLIERGFREGSLCRSARERGLWTLANRPLNAFQNKIGLLRLAGNAGTDDSEEAIQSLINLEEEMQDLEFRIQGELSDEKFHFDSRFPAAGSVIRYYLDRLRNPEQAHAATSALSPVLQKTINHLYGRAEIQPDAKKESLHRLLESYVRRINTALASLEKNVRARHHRFTRSLAGAIAERIPDLGSLDLSRIAIKYLLAGSCPATVLCGMRRLPYVRQLHTLYNEAAPSRLKDGIPGLEQRAVELWSKEFGF
;
A
#
# COMPACT_ATOMS: atom_id res chain seq x y z
N MET A 1 -0.75 39.36 -11.97
CA MET A 1 0.16 38.50 -12.77
C MET A 1 -0.68 37.40 -13.39
N SER A 2 -0.41 37.01 -14.64
CA SER A 2 -1.08 35.87 -15.28
C SER A 2 -0.71 34.56 -14.57
N GLU A 3 -1.65 33.63 -14.47
CA GLU A 3 -1.40 32.29 -13.93
C GLU A 3 -0.30 31.56 -14.74
N PRO A 4 0.72 30.98 -14.08
CA PRO A 4 1.78 30.21 -14.74
C PRO A 4 1.24 29.10 -15.65
N ASP A 5 1.91 28.88 -16.79
CA ASP A 5 1.46 27.94 -17.81
C ASP A 5 1.36 26.51 -17.29
N HIS A 6 2.29 26.10 -16.42
CA HIS A 6 2.27 24.78 -15.82
C HIS A 6 1.02 24.55 -14.93
N ILE A 7 0.55 25.59 -14.22
CA ILE A 7 -0.69 25.52 -13.41
C ILE A 7 -1.91 25.39 -14.33
N ARG A 8 -1.96 26.19 -15.40
CA ARG A 8 -3.06 26.16 -16.38
C ARG A 8 -3.18 24.81 -17.09
N ALA A 9 -2.07 24.25 -17.53
CA ALA A 9 -2.00 22.91 -18.12
C ALA A 9 -2.52 21.86 -17.13
N GLY A 10 -2.07 21.93 -15.87
CA GLY A 10 -2.55 21.09 -14.79
C GLY A 10 -4.07 21.17 -14.59
N LYS A 11 -4.64 22.37 -14.48
CA LYS A 11 -6.09 22.57 -14.33
C LYS A 11 -6.90 21.94 -15.47
N ARG A 12 -6.40 22.06 -16.70
CA ARG A 12 -7.04 21.44 -17.87
C ARG A 12 -7.00 19.91 -17.82
N ILE A 13 -5.85 19.31 -17.48
CA ILE A 13 -5.66 17.85 -17.43
C ILE A 13 -6.42 17.21 -16.25
N PHE A 14 -6.42 17.87 -15.11
CA PHE A 14 -7.02 17.37 -13.86
C PHE A 14 -8.44 17.89 -13.60
N GLY A 15 -9.01 18.70 -14.50
CA GLY A 15 -10.23 19.48 -14.23
C GLY A 15 -11.40 18.73 -13.60
N SER A 16 -11.66 17.49 -14.02
CA SER A 16 -12.74 16.64 -13.46
C SER A 16 -12.54 16.24 -11.99
N LEU A 17 -11.33 16.41 -11.46
CA LEU A 17 -10.94 16.08 -10.09
C LEU A 17 -10.89 17.31 -9.17
N ILE A 18 -10.99 18.51 -9.74
CA ILE A 18 -10.90 19.76 -8.99
C ILE A 18 -12.23 20.01 -8.27
N GLN A 19 -12.12 20.45 -7.02
CA GLN A 19 -13.25 20.86 -6.19
C GLN A 19 -13.68 22.28 -6.56
N PRO A 20 -14.99 22.58 -6.56
CA PRO A 20 -15.48 23.90 -6.96
C PRO A 20 -15.12 24.99 -5.94
N ASP A 21 -15.21 24.69 -4.64
CA ASP A 21 -14.98 25.64 -3.57
C ASP A 21 -13.85 25.21 -2.62
N LYS A 22 -13.18 26.18 -2.02
CA LYS A 22 -12.15 25.93 -1.00
C LYS A 22 -12.78 25.81 0.40
N LEU A 23 -12.28 24.85 1.16
CA LEU A 23 -12.52 24.68 2.58
C LEU A 23 -11.54 25.60 3.31
N PRO A 24 -12.04 26.59 4.07
CA PRO A 24 -11.18 27.43 4.88
C PRO A 24 -10.64 26.64 6.06
N GLY A 25 -9.59 27.20 6.68
CA GLY A 25 -8.97 26.63 7.85
C GLY A 25 -7.75 25.77 7.54
N GLN A 26 -6.78 25.87 8.42
CA GLN A 26 -5.59 25.04 8.48
C GLN A 26 -5.70 24.15 9.72
N TYR A 27 -5.04 23.00 9.75
CA TYR A 27 -5.07 22.14 10.93
C TYR A 27 -4.61 22.88 12.21
N GLU A 28 -5.39 22.72 13.28
CA GLU A 28 -5.13 23.23 14.61
C GLU A 28 -5.45 22.15 15.65
N SER A 29 -4.71 22.14 16.77
CA SER A 29 -5.02 21.25 17.89
C SER A 29 -6.23 21.74 18.66
N GLY A 30 -7.41 21.34 18.17
CA GLY A 30 -8.70 21.76 18.69
C GLY A 30 -9.40 20.73 19.59
N SER A 31 -10.72 20.85 19.66
CA SER A 31 -11.62 20.07 20.52
C SER A 31 -11.90 18.64 20.04
N TYR A 32 -11.29 18.19 18.94
CA TYR A 32 -11.57 16.87 18.33
C TYR A 32 -11.50 15.74 19.36
N PHE A 33 -10.38 15.62 20.08
CA PHE A 33 -10.20 14.58 21.09
C PHE A 33 -11.03 14.80 22.36
N SER A 34 -11.31 16.06 22.72
CA SER A 34 -12.23 16.39 23.81
C SER A 34 -13.64 15.87 23.53
N HIS A 35 -14.12 15.99 22.29
CA HIS A 35 -15.42 15.44 21.88
C HIS A 35 -15.43 13.91 21.92
N LEU A 36 -14.35 13.26 21.50
CA LEU A 36 -14.23 11.80 21.57
C LEU A 36 -14.23 11.30 23.02
N LYS A 37 -13.50 11.98 23.91
CA LYS A 37 -13.50 11.66 25.34
C LYS A 37 -14.89 11.70 25.97
N ALA A 38 -15.75 12.63 25.53
CA ALA A 38 -17.13 12.71 25.99
C ALA A 38 -18.04 11.64 25.36
N THR A 39 -17.68 11.14 24.17
CA THR A 39 -18.51 10.23 23.36
C THR A 39 -18.18 8.75 23.63
N TYR A 40 -16.92 8.42 23.88
CA TYR A 40 -16.43 7.06 23.99
C TYR A 40 -16.07 6.71 25.45
N PRO A 41 -16.83 5.84 26.12
CA PRO A 41 -16.55 5.43 27.50
C PRO A 41 -15.17 4.78 27.71
N GLY A 42 -14.62 4.15 26.66
CA GLY A 42 -13.30 3.53 26.65
C GLY A 42 -12.17 4.45 26.14
N TYR A 43 -12.34 5.77 26.19
CA TYR A 43 -11.33 6.72 25.73
C TYR A 43 -10.07 6.66 26.62
N ASP A 44 -8.96 6.19 26.04
CA ASP A 44 -7.62 6.25 26.61
C ASP A 44 -6.76 7.20 25.77
N GLU A 45 -6.42 8.35 26.33
CA GLU A 45 -5.59 9.36 25.65
C GLU A 45 -4.31 8.79 25.02
N LYS A 46 -3.63 7.84 25.68
CA LYS A 46 -2.38 7.25 25.18
C LYS A 46 -2.60 6.27 24.05
N ALA A 47 -3.78 5.67 23.94
CA ALA A 47 -4.14 4.77 22.85
C ALA A 47 -4.62 5.54 21.61
N TRP A 48 -5.29 6.68 21.81
CA TRP A 48 -5.92 7.45 20.74
C TRP A 48 -5.00 8.48 20.11
N GLN A 49 -4.29 9.27 20.93
CA GLN A 49 -3.61 10.48 20.47
C GLN A 49 -2.14 10.56 20.86
N THR A 50 -1.42 11.44 20.18
CA THR A 50 -0.01 11.74 20.44
C THR A 50 0.35 13.13 19.93
N ASN A 51 1.45 13.69 20.44
CA ASN A 51 2.00 14.92 19.89
C ASN A 51 2.76 14.61 18.59
N ALA A 52 2.52 15.40 17.56
CA ALA A 52 3.23 15.32 16.28
C ALA A 52 4.59 16.02 16.36
N GLY A 53 5.50 15.49 17.18
CA GLY A 53 6.80 16.11 17.43
C GLY A 53 6.65 17.53 18.00
N ASN A 54 7.40 18.48 17.44
CA ASN A 54 7.43 19.89 17.84
C ASN A 54 6.55 20.81 16.97
N THR A 55 5.58 20.25 16.24
CA THR A 55 4.61 21.07 15.47
C THR A 55 3.62 21.82 16.37
N GLY A 56 3.52 21.42 17.65
CA GLY A 56 2.46 21.84 18.55
C GLY A 56 1.13 21.11 18.30
N TRP A 57 1.13 20.09 17.43
CA TRP A 57 -0.09 19.38 17.04
C TRP A 57 -0.37 18.13 17.87
N THR A 58 -1.65 17.87 18.17
CA THR A 58 -2.14 16.64 18.80
C THR A 58 -2.93 15.82 17.78
N VAL A 59 -2.38 14.69 17.37
CA VAL A 59 -2.90 13.88 16.26
C VAL A 59 -3.22 12.45 16.70
N SER A 60 -4.04 11.75 15.92
CA SER A 60 -4.37 10.35 16.18
C SER A 60 -3.15 9.45 15.95
N ARG A 61 -3.04 8.40 16.77
CA ARG A 61 -1.96 7.39 16.66
C ARG A 61 -2.15 6.46 15.47
N LEU A 62 -3.39 6.25 15.03
CA LEU A 62 -3.69 5.64 13.75
C LEU A 62 -4.08 6.73 12.75
N GLY A 63 -3.52 6.65 11.55
CA GLY A 63 -3.88 7.50 10.43
C GLY A 63 -4.41 6.67 9.27
N MET A 64 -5.21 7.32 8.43
CA MET A 64 -5.81 6.70 7.26
C MET A 64 -4.94 6.92 6.03
N GLY A 65 -4.30 5.86 5.54
CA GLY A 65 -3.64 5.85 4.25
C GLY A 65 -4.64 5.65 3.11
N THR A 66 -4.62 6.54 2.13
CA THR A 66 -5.59 6.57 1.02
C THR A 66 -5.07 5.97 -0.29
N TYR A 67 -3.91 5.30 -0.24
CA TYR A 67 -3.38 4.59 -1.40
C TYR A 67 -4.41 3.56 -1.93
N ARG A 68 -4.73 3.66 -3.23
CA ARG A 68 -5.80 2.88 -3.91
C ARG A 68 -7.23 3.19 -3.46
N MET A 69 -7.47 4.38 -2.91
CA MET A 69 -8.81 4.95 -2.76
C MET A 69 -9.12 5.88 -3.91
N GLN A 70 -10.37 5.93 -4.33
CA GLN A 70 -10.85 6.72 -5.46
C GLN A 70 -12.22 7.31 -5.18
N ARG A 71 -12.46 8.51 -5.71
CA ARG A 71 -13.65 9.35 -5.51
C ARG A 71 -14.97 8.66 -5.87
N ASP A 72 -14.97 7.87 -6.94
CA ASP A 72 -16.15 7.20 -7.52
C ASP A 72 -16.51 5.86 -6.84
N ASN A 73 -15.80 5.50 -5.77
CA ASN A 73 -16.06 4.25 -5.04
C ASN A 73 -16.73 4.55 -3.70
N ARG A 74 -17.97 4.07 -3.55
CA ARG A 74 -18.78 4.31 -2.35
C ARG A 74 -18.18 3.68 -1.08
N GLU A 75 -17.60 2.49 -1.18
CA GLU A 75 -16.98 1.83 -0.03
C GLU A 75 -15.78 2.63 0.51
N ASN A 76 -15.00 3.24 -0.40
CA ASN A 76 -13.91 4.14 -0.03
C ASN A 76 -14.43 5.39 0.70
N TYR A 77 -15.51 5.99 0.20
CA TYR A 77 -16.17 7.14 0.85
C TYR A 77 -16.64 6.77 2.26
N ASP A 78 -17.40 5.68 2.39
CA ASP A 78 -17.97 5.27 3.68
C ASP A 78 -16.87 4.91 4.69
N ALA A 79 -15.77 4.30 4.24
CA ALA A 79 -14.62 4.00 5.09
C ALA A 79 -13.90 5.27 5.58
N LEU A 80 -13.63 6.23 4.69
CA LEU A 80 -12.99 7.50 5.07
C LEU A 80 -13.87 8.30 6.03
N ARG A 81 -15.17 8.36 5.73
CA ARG A 81 -16.17 8.99 6.59
C ARG A 81 -16.16 8.36 7.99
N GLU A 82 -16.24 7.03 8.08
CA GLU A 82 -16.24 6.33 9.37
C GLU A 82 -14.97 6.59 10.16
N ALA A 83 -13.80 6.56 9.51
CA ALA A 83 -12.53 6.80 10.19
C ALA A 83 -12.50 8.19 10.85
N LEU A 84 -12.91 9.21 10.12
CA LEU A 84 -12.91 10.60 10.60
C LEU A 84 -13.86 10.85 11.76
N ILE A 85 -15.05 10.26 11.75
CA ILE A 85 -16.02 10.45 12.84
C ILE A 85 -15.78 9.53 14.04
N SER A 86 -14.88 8.55 13.92
CA SER A 86 -14.67 7.50 14.91
C SER A 86 -13.30 7.49 15.58
N GLY A 87 -12.53 8.59 15.47
CA GLY A 87 -11.30 8.76 16.25
C GLY A 87 -10.02 9.01 15.47
N THR A 88 -10.04 8.90 14.15
CA THR A 88 -8.86 9.12 13.30
C THR A 88 -8.93 10.51 12.70
N ASN A 89 -7.93 11.35 12.95
CA ASN A 89 -7.85 12.69 12.34
C ASN A 89 -6.63 12.90 11.43
N VAL A 90 -5.79 11.89 11.23
CA VAL A 90 -4.68 11.94 10.29
C VAL A 90 -5.08 11.25 8.99
N ILE A 91 -4.94 11.96 7.87
CA ILE A 91 -5.11 11.40 6.52
C ILE A 91 -3.77 11.49 5.80
N ASP A 92 -3.32 10.37 5.21
CA ASP A 92 -2.17 10.31 4.32
C ASP A 92 -2.62 10.04 2.87
N THR A 93 -2.18 10.89 1.96
CA THR A 93 -2.48 10.83 0.52
C THR A 93 -1.26 11.23 -0.31
N SER A 94 -1.40 11.29 -1.64
CA SER A 94 -0.40 11.84 -2.55
C SER A 94 -1.06 12.20 -3.88
N ALA A 95 -0.48 13.18 -4.59
CA ALA A 95 -0.96 13.60 -5.90
C ALA A 95 -1.07 12.45 -6.93
N ASN A 96 -0.24 11.40 -6.83
CA ASN A 96 -0.27 10.26 -7.75
C ASN A 96 -1.23 9.12 -7.31
N TYR A 97 -1.83 9.19 -6.13
CA TYR A 97 -2.74 8.13 -5.67
C TYR A 97 -4.03 8.16 -6.49
N MET A 98 -4.21 7.12 -7.32
CA MET A 98 -5.32 7.03 -8.28
C MET A 98 -5.45 8.29 -9.14
N ASP A 99 -4.31 8.80 -9.64
CA ASP A 99 -4.23 10.03 -10.47
C ASP A 99 -4.86 11.27 -9.82
N GLY A 100 -4.79 11.37 -8.50
CA GLY A 100 -5.35 12.47 -7.71
C GLY A 100 -6.80 12.26 -7.29
N SER A 101 -7.44 11.15 -7.68
CA SER A 101 -8.81 10.82 -7.27
C SER A 101 -8.93 10.61 -5.75
N ALA A 102 -7.88 10.12 -5.09
CA ALA A 102 -7.84 10.00 -3.63
C ALA A 102 -7.93 11.37 -2.93
N GLU A 103 -7.25 12.39 -3.47
CA GLU A 103 -7.33 13.76 -2.96
C GLU A 103 -8.74 14.35 -3.14
N SER A 104 -9.36 14.16 -4.30
CA SER A 104 -10.74 14.58 -4.53
C SER A 104 -11.73 13.92 -3.57
N LEU A 105 -11.57 12.62 -3.31
CA LEU A 105 -12.38 11.90 -2.32
C LEU A 105 -12.29 12.52 -0.93
N ILE A 106 -11.08 12.90 -0.50
CA ILE A 106 -10.85 13.54 0.81
C ILE A 106 -11.61 14.87 0.88
N GLY A 107 -11.54 15.68 -0.18
CA GLY A 107 -12.27 16.94 -0.28
C GLY A 107 -13.78 16.75 -0.15
N ASP A 108 -14.36 15.77 -0.85
CA ASP A 108 -15.78 15.45 -0.79
C ASP A 108 -16.20 15.06 0.65
N VAL A 109 -15.50 14.11 1.27
CA VAL A 109 -15.86 13.61 2.60
C VAL A 109 -15.76 14.70 3.67
N ILE A 110 -14.70 15.53 3.64
CA ILE A 110 -14.55 16.62 4.61
C ILE A 110 -15.66 17.65 4.43
N ARG A 111 -16.00 18.01 3.19
CA ARG A 111 -17.07 18.97 2.90
C ARG A 111 -18.41 18.46 3.42
N ASP A 112 -18.74 17.20 3.16
CA ASP A 112 -20.00 16.60 3.61
C ASP A 112 -20.08 16.53 5.14
N LEU A 113 -19.00 16.10 5.81
CA LEU A 113 -18.95 16.03 7.27
C LEU A 113 -18.98 17.42 7.93
N LYS A 114 -18.32 18.42 7.34
CA LYS A 114 -18.38 19.81 7.80
C LYS A 114 -19.78 20.39 7.63
N SER A 115 -20.41 20.17 6.48
CA SER A 115 -21.78 20.65 6.19
C SER A 115 -22.80 20.02 7.13
N ALA A 116 -22.57 18.76 7.52
CA ALA A 116 -23.36 18.06 8.52
C ALA A 116 -23.01 18.40 9.99
N GLY A 117 -22.10 19.35 10.23
CA GLY A 117 -21.68 19.76 11.58
C GLY A 117 -20.98 18.66 12.39
N ARG A 118 -20.42 17.63 11.72
CA ARG A 118 -19.81 16.46 12.37
C ARG A 118 -18.33 16.68 12.69
N ILE A 119 -17.64 17.47 11.87
CA ILE A 119 -16.23 17.84 12.05
C ILE A 119 -16.03 19.30 11.64
N GLN A 120 -14.87 19.85 12.00
CA GLN A 120 -14.32 21.08 11.44
C GLN A 120 -13.09 20.72 10.58
N ARG A 121 -12.74 21.54 9.57
CA ARG A 121 -11.60 21.26 8.68
C ARG A 121 -10.29 21.28 9.47
N GLU A 122 -10.20 22.20 10.41
CA GLU A 122 -9.08 22.45 11.32
C GLU A 122 -8.79 21.23 12.22
N ASN A 123 -9.77 20.33 12.42
CA ASN A 123 -9.58 19.13 13.24
C ASN A 123 -8.80 18.01 12.52
N ILE A 124 -8.62 18.09 11.20
CA ILE A 124 -8.10 16.99 10.37
C ILE A 124 -6.71 17.33 9.83
N ALA A 125 -5.69 16.55 10.16
CA ALA A 125 -4.34 16.72 9.66
C ALA A 125 -4.16 15.94 8.35
N ILE A 126 -3.91 16.65 7.25
CA ILE A 126 -3.76 16.05 5.93
C ILE A 126 -2.29 16.10 5.49
N VAL A 127 -1.74 14.92 5.23
CA VAL A 127 -0.38 14.73 4.70
C VAL A 127 -0.49 14.31 3.24
N THR A 128 -0.19 15.22 2.31
CA THR A 128 -0.03 14.88 0.89
C THR A 128 1.45 14.81 0.51
N LYS A 129 1.74 14.38 -0.71
CA LYS A 129 3.11 14.20 -1.21
C LYS A 129 3.19 14.50 -2.69
N ALA A 130 4.34 15.04 -3.11
CA ALA A 130 4.69 15.31 -4.49
C ALA A 130 6.05 14.69 -4.83
N GLY A 131 6.22 14.23 -6.07
CA GLY A 131 7.49 13.64 -6.51
C GLY A 131 7.32 12.75 -7.75
N TYR A 132 6.26 11.94 -7.76
CA TYR A 132 6.04 10.98 -8.84
C TYR A 132 5.43 11.60 -10.11
N ILE A 133 6.02 11.26 -11.24
CA ILE A 133 5.50 11.53 -12.58
C ILE A 133 5.02 10.21 -13.19
N GLN A 134 3.71 10.00 -13.09
CA GLN A 134 2.98 8.83 -13.61
C GLN A 134 1.58 9.28 -14.06
N GLY A 135 0.92 8.47 -14.89
CA GLY A 135 -0.48 8.69 -15.29
C GLY A 135 -0.73 10.11 -15.81
N LYS A 136 -1.65 10.86 -15.19
CA LYS A 136 -1.95 12.24 -15.61
C LYS A 136 -0.78 13.20 -15.47
N ASN A 137 0.14 12.98 -14.51
CA ASN A 137 1.35 13.79 -14.41
C ASN A 137 2.32 13.52 -15.57
N SER A 138 2.31 12.31 -16.17
CA SER A 138 3.09 12.04 -17.39
C SER A 138 2.53 12.80 -18.60
N LEU A 139 1.21 12.97 -18.68
CA LEU A 139 0.58 13.83 -19.69
C LEU A 139 0.98 15.30 -19.50
N LEU A 140 1.01 15.77 -18.24
CA LEU A 140 1.47 17.12 -17.92
C LEU A 140 2.93 17.33 -18.34
N CYS A 141 3.82 16.39 -18.01
CA CYS A 141 5.24 16.50 -18.35
C CYS A 141 5.54 16.30 -19.85
N ALA A 142 4.54 15.90 -20.65
CA ALA A 142 4.65 15.90 -22.11
C ALA A 142 4.38 17.28 -22.70
N GLU A 143 3.70 18.17 -21.97
CA GLU A 143 3.39 19.55 -22.38
C GLU A 143 4.26 20.60 -21.69
N VAL A 144 4.73 20.28 -20.49
CA VAL A 144 5.53 21.17 -19.65
C VAL A 144 6.82 20.45 -19.31
N ASP A 145 7.96 21.00 -19.72
CA ASP A 145 9.26 20.45 -19.38
C ASP A 145 9.75 21.02 -18.05
N PHE A 146 9.55 20.26 -16.97
CA PHE A 146 10.08 20.62 -15.66
C PHE A 146 11.59 20.31 -15.59
N PRO A 147 12.41 21.18 -15.01
CA PRO A 147 13.83 20.89 -14.81
C PRO A 147 14.07 19.66 -13.91
N GLU A 148 15.25 19.04 -14.08
CA GLU A 148 15.80 18.00 -13.19
C GLU A 148 14.94 16.73 -13.01
N GLN A 149 14.06 16.44 -13.99
CA GLN A 149 13.32 15.18 -14.03
C GLN A 149 14.27 13.98 -14.09
N THR A 150 14.01 13.00 -13.22
CA THR A 150 14.70 11.71 -13.20
C THR A 150 13.80 10.67 -13.84
N ARG A 151 14.15 10.20 -15.05
CA ARG A 151 13.44 9.08 -15.69
C ARG A 151 14.04 7.76 -15.20
N PHE A 152 13.29 7.05 -14.36
CA PHE A 152 13.73 5.78 -13.78
C PHE A 152 13.48 4.61 -14.75
N ASP A 153 12.26 4.53 -15.30
CA ASP A 153 11.90 3.60 -16.36
C ASP A 153 10.80 4.17 -17.28
N ARG A 154 10.27 3.37 -18.22
CA ARG A 154 9.23 3.82 -19.18
C ARG A 154 7.92 4.27 -18.52
N SER A 155 7.63 3.76 -17.34
CA SER A 155 6.37 3.96 -16.60
C SER A 155 6.51 4.89 -15.40
N LEU A 156 7.74 5.28 -15.05
CA LEU A 156 8.05 6.00 -13.83
C LEU A 156 9.15 7.03 -14.04
N ALA A 157 8.80 8.30 -13.84
CA ALA A 157 9.74 9.39 -13.64
C ALA A 157 9.49 10.08 -12.29
N HIS A 158 10.43 10.91 -11.87
CA HIS A 158 10.44 11.59 -10.58
C HIS A 158 10.96 13.03 -10.71
N CYS A 159 10.36 13.98 -10.00
CA CYS A 159 10.80 15.36 -9.95
C CYS A 159 10.44 16.03 -8.62
N ILE A 160 11.39 16.77 -8.04
CA ILE A 160 11.19 17.62 -6.84
C ILE A 160 11.65 19.05 -7.08
N HIS A 161 11.83 19.45 -8.34
CA HIS A 161 12.21 20.81 -8.69
C HIS A 161 11.11 21.80 -8.26
N PRO A 162 11.45 23.03 -7.79
CA PRO A 162 10.47 24.03 -7.34
C PRO A 162 9.28 24.25 -8.27
N GLU A 163 9.48 24.35 -9.59
CA GLU A 163 8.38 24.52 -10.55
C GLU A 163 7.40 23.34 -10.57
N PHE A 164 7.90 22.12 -10.44
CA PHE A 164 7.04 20.94 -10.35
C PHE A 164 6.31 20.92 -9.00
N LEU A 165 7.00 21.29 -7.91
CA LEU A 165 6.38 21.37 -6.59
C LEU A 165 5.29 22.45 -6.55
N GLU A 166 5.49 23.62 -7.16
CA GLU A 166 4.48 24.66 -7.32
C GLU A 166 3.21 24.13 -7.97
N ASN A 167 3.38 23.47 -9.11
CA ASN A 167 2.28 22.82 -9.80
C ASN A 167 1.55 21.81 -8.90
N GLN A 168 2.29 20.89 -8.27
CA GLN A 168 1.67 19.81 -7.50
C GLN A 168 1.00 20.33 -6.23
N ILE A 169 1.56 21.34 -5.56
CA ILE A 169 0.92 22.01 -4.40
C ILE A 169 -0.41 22.62 -4.82
N GLU A 170 -0.43 23.39 -5.92
CA GLU A 170 -1.66 24.05 -6.35
C GLU A 170 -2.71 23.04 -6.80
N LEU A 171 -2.32 22.01 -7.57
CA LEU A 171 -3.28 20.98 -7.98
C LEU A 171 -3.79 20.14 -6.80
N SER A 172 -2.96 19.84 -5.80
CA SER A 172 -3.41 19.15 -4.59
C SER A 172 -4.40 20.01 -3.78
N ARG A 173 -4.15 21.31 -3.64
CA ARG A 173 -5.10 22.26 -3.03
C ARG A 173 -6.42 22.29 -3.79
N LEU A 174 -6.37 22.34 -5.12
CA LEU A 174 -7.57 22.36 -5.96
C LEU A 174 -8.35 21.03 -5.92
N ARG A 175 -7.66 19.89 -5.97
CA ARG A 175 -8.31 18.56 -5.88
C ARG A 175 -8.92 18.29 -4.52
N MET A 176 -8.30 18.71 -3.42
CA MET A 176 -8.90 18.57 -2.08
C MET A 176 -9.87 19.71 -1.76
N GLY A 177 -9.85 20.80 -2.54
CA GLY A 177 -10.60 22.02 -2.24
C GLY A 177 -10.11 22.64 -0.94
N LEU A 178 -8.81 22.87 -0.77
CA LEU A 178 -8.21 23.42 0.46
C LEU A 178 -7.57 24.79 0.20
N GLU A 179 -7.69 25.68 1.19
CA GLU A 179 -6.90 26.91 1.21
C GLU A 179 -5.44 26.63 1.61
N THR A 180 -5.20 25.74 2.57
CA THR A 180 -3.85 25.43 3.03
C THR A 180 -3.68 23.91 3.13
N LEU A 181 -2.55 23.40 2.65
CA LEU A 181 -2.15 22.01 2.92
C LEU A 181 -1.50 21.95 4.29
N ASP A 182 -1.88 20.98 5.12
CA ASP A 182 -1.28 20.87 6.45
C ASP A 182 0.17 20.40 6.34
N VAL A 183 0.41 19.32 5.58
CA VAL A 183 1.74 18.81 5.32
C VAL A 183 1.90 18.40 3.87
N ILE A 184 3.02 18.77 3.25
CA ILE A 184 3.49 18.17 2.00
C ILE A 184 4.84 17.46 2.19
N LEU A 185 4.95 16.22 1.72
CA LEU A 185 6.21 15.47 1.73
C LEU A 185 6.82 15.38 0.32
N LEU A 186 8.15 15.49 0.23
CA LEU A 186 8.88 15.01 -0.94
C LEU A 186 8.73 13.48 -0.99
N HIS A 187 8.15 12.96 -2.07
CA HIS A 187 7.76 11.55 -2.18
C HIS A 187 8.90 10.73 -2.79
N ASN A 188 9.58 9.96 -1.95
CA ASN A 188 10.69 9.05 -2.28
C ASN A 188 11.77 9.70 -3.15
N PRO A 189 12.40 10.80 -2.72
CA PRO A 189 13.44 11.46 -3.51
C PRO A 189 14.60 10.51 -3.85
N GLU A 190 14.80 9.41 -3.12
CA GLU A 190 15.82 8.40 -3.40
C GLU A 190 15.73 7.76 -4.80
N TYR A 191 14.65 7.96 -5.58
CA TYR A 191 14.63 7.53 -6.98
C TYR A 191 15.73 8.17 -7.82
N TYR A 192 16.15 9.39 -7.49
CA TYR A 192 17.36 9.98 -8.07
C TYR A 192 18.59 9.12 -7.79
N LEU A 193 18.82 8.71 -6.54
CA LEU A 193 19.95 7.86 -6.17
C LEU A 193 19.89 6.50 -6.87
N LYS A 194 18.70 5.88 -6.94
CA LYS A 194 18.52 4.61 -7.67
C LYS A 194 18.89 4.73 -9.13
N LYS A 195 18.49 5.83 -9.78
CA LYS A 195 18.85 6.11 -11.18
C LYS A 195 20.35 6.39 -11.32
N ALA A 196 20.92 7.21 -10.45
CA ALA A 196 22.35 7.49 -10.43
C ALA A 196 23.19 6.21 -10.28
N ARG A 197 22.72 5.24 -9.47
CA ARG A 197 23.37 3.92 -9.36
C ARG A 197 23.31 3.13 -10.67
N GLN A 198 22.16 3.14 -11.37
CA GLN A 198 22.02 2.49 -12.68
C GLN A 198 22.94 3.13 -13.74
N ASP A 199 23.16 4.44 -13.62
CA ASP A 199 24.04 5.21 -14.50
C ASP A 199 25.50 5.21 -14.01
N GLU A 200 25.83 4.37 -13.01
CA GLU A 200 27.18 4.17 -12.47
C GLU A 200 27.86 5.44 -11.95
N VAL A 201 27.06 6.43 -11.50
CA VAL A 201 27.58 7.66 -10.89
C VAL A 201 28.29 7.32 -9.56
N PRO A 202 29.45 7.93 -9.25
CA PRO A 202 30.10 7.76 -7.96
C PRO A 202 29.19 8.17 -6.79
N ALA A 203 29.27 7.42 -5.69
CA ALA A 203 28.36 7.58 -4.55
C ALA A 203 28.42 8.96 -3.90
N ASP A 204 29.61 9.55 -3.80
CA ASP A 204 29.85 10.88 -3.24
C ASP A 204 29.25 11.98 -4.13
N GLU A 205 29.43 11.88 -5.45
CA GLU A 205 28.85 12.79 -6.43
C GLU A 205 27.32 12.71 -6.42
N ALA A 206 26.76 11.50 -6.50
CA ALA A 206 25.32 11.28 -6.46
C ALA A 206 24.71 11.81 -5.15
N GLN A 207 25.36 11.54 -4.01
CA GLN A 207 24.89 12.04 -2.72
C GLN A 207 24.94 13.58 -2.65
N LYS A 208 26.00 14.21 -3.18
CA LYS A 208 26.11 15.68 -3.21
C LYS A 208 24.98 16.30 -4.03
N GLU A 209 24.71 15.78 -5.22
CA GLU A 209 23.63 16.27 -6.09
C GLU A 209 22.25 16.00 -5.47
N TYR A 210 22.05 14.83 -4.88
CA TYR A 210 20.81 14.46 -4.20
C TYR A 210 20.41 15.49 -3.12
N TYR A 211 21.33 15.84 -2.23
CA TYR A 211 21.05 16.82 -1.18
C TYR A 211 20.97 18.25 -1.73
N ARG A 212 21.70 18.60 -2.79
CA ARG A 212 21.51 19.88 -3.48
C ARG A 212 20.06 20.05 -3.94
N ARG A 213 19.47 19.03 -4.57
CA ARG A 213 18.06 19.04 -5.02
C ARG A 213 17.09 19.14 -3.85
N ILE A 214 17.34 18.40 -2.77
CA ILE A 214 16.52 18.49 -1.55
C ILE A 214 16.57 19.90 -0.94
N HIS A 215 17.75 20.52 -0.84
CA HIS A 215 17.89 21.88 -0.32
C HIS A 215 17.18 22.90 -1.20
N GLN A 216 17.29 22.79 -2.53
CA GLN A 216 16.56 23.64 -3.45
C GLN A 216 15.03 23.50 -3.30
N ALA A 217 14.54 22.27 -3.15
CA ALA A 217 13.13 22.03 -2.86
C ALA A 217 12.70 22.63 -1.52
N PHE A 218 13.53 22.50 -0.48
CA PHE A 218 13.22 23.04 0.85
C PHE A 218 13.24 24.57 0.91
N ASP A 219 14.18 25.21 0.21
CA ASP A 219 14.22 26.67 0.09
C ASP A 219 12.88 27.19 -0.46
N TYR A 220 12.39 26.58 -1.54
CA TYR A 220 11.07 26.88 -2.10
C TYR A 220 9.92 26.57 -1.13
N LEU A 221 9.93 25.42 -0.45
CA LEU A 221 8.87 25.05 0.48
C LEU A 221 8.80 25.98 1.71
N GLU A 222 9.92 26.57 2.15
CA GLU A 222 9.90 27.63 3.18
C GLU A 222 9.19 28.90 2.69
N GLU A 223 9.33 29.28 1.42
CA GLU A 223 8.62 30.41 0.83
C GLU A 223 7.12 30.13 0.77
N VAL A 224 6.73 28.97 0.24
CA VAL A 224 5.34 28.50 0.18
C VAL A 224 4.70 28.48 1.58
N ARG A 225 5.47 28.09 2.60
CA ARG A 225 5.03 28.08 4.00
C ARG A 225 4.80 29.48 4.54
N LYS A 226 5.73 30.41 4.29
CA LYS A 226 5.59 31.83 4.69
C LYS A 226 4.38 32.49 4.03
N GLU A 227 4.03 32.07 2.82
CA GLU A 227 2.82 32.50 2.11
C GLU A 227 1.53 31.85 2.65
N GLY A 228 1.62 30.90 3.58
CA GLY A 228 0.46 30.22 4.17
C GLY A 228 -0.20 29.18 3.27
N ARG A 229 0.41 28.81 2.14
CA ARG A 229 -0.12 27.77 1.24
C ARG A 229 0.09 26.37 1.81
N ILE A 230 1.10 26.18 2.65
CA ILE A 230 1.35 24.97 3.44
C ILE A 230 1.69 25.33 4.89
N GLN A 231 1.41 24.44 5.85
CA GLN A 231 1.85 24.66 7.25
C GLN A 231 3.23 24.07 7.52
N TYR A 232 3.46 22.81 7.14
CA TYR A 232 4.74 22.13 7.30
C TYR A 232 5.09 21.29 6.07
N TYR A 233 6.34 20.84 6.00
CA TYR A 233 6.78 19.90 4.99
C TYR A 233 7.74 18.85 5.56
N GLY A 234 8.13 17.92 4.69
CA GLY A 234 8.92 16.77 5.09
C GLY A 234 9.41 15.91 3.94
N ILE A 235 9.93 14.72 4.28
CA ILE A 235 10.31 13.69 3.31
C ILE A 235 9.59 12.38 3.65
N SER A 236 9.05 11.73 2.63
CA SER A 236 8.69 10.32 2.69
C SER A 236 9.78 9.54 1.97
N SER A 237 10.50 8.66 2.66
CA SER A 237 11.55 7.84 2.04
C SER A 237 11.48 6.40 2.51
N ASN A 238 11.58 5.47 1.55
CA ASN A 238 11.67 4.04 1.86
C ASN A 238 13.03 3.64 2.43
N THR A 239 14.04 4.52 2.28
CA THR A 239 15.43 4.23 2.63
C THR A 239 15.87 4.86 3.94
N PHE A 240 15.02 5.65 4.60
CA PHE A 240 15.29 6.17 5.95
C PHE A 240 15.69 5.10 6.99
N PRO A 241 15.05 3.91 7.04
CA PRO A 241 15.43 2.86 7.99
C PRO A 241 16.80 2.23 7.72
N VAL A 242 17.45 2.57 6.60
CA VAL A 242 18.69 1.96 6.13
C VAL A 242 19.79 3.02 6.18
N TYR A 243 20.93 2.70 6.81
CA TYR A 243 22.04 3.64 6.99
C TYR A 243 23.27 3.21 6.18
N GLY A 244 23.99 4.20 5.62
CA GLY A 244 25.29 4.00 4.98
C GLY A 244 25.25 3.28 3.64
N GLN A 245 24.08 3.10 3.03
CA GLN A 245 23.94 2.53 1.70
C GLN A 245 23.92 3.64 0.65
N TYR A 246 24.35 3.33 -0.59
CA TYR A 246 24.40 4.32 -1.67
C TYR A 246 23.04 5.05 -1.87
N GLU A 247 21.92 4.34 -1.74
CA GLU A 247 20.56 4.85 -1.94
C GLU A 247 19.90 5.39 -0.65
N SER A 248 20.63 5.43 0.48
CA SER A 248 20.04 5.84 1.75
C SER A 248 19.84 7.35 1.83
N THR A 249 18.65 7.74 2.29
CA THR A 249 18.39 9.11 2.76
C THR A 249 18.83 9.22 4.22
N ASP A 250 19.86 10.00 4.47
CA ASP A 250 20.37 10.33 5.81
C ASP A 250 19.71 11.61 6.35
N LEU A 251 19.00 11.46 7.46
CA LEU A 251 18.35 12.56 8.17
C LEU A 251 19.38 13.55 8.76
N ASN A 252 20.61 13.12 9.04
CA ASN A 252 21.65 13.97 9.63
C ASN A 252 22.23 15.01 8.66
N LYS A 253 21.99 14.83 7.35
CA LYS A 253 22.40 15.78 6.32
C LYS A 253 21.39 16.91 6.10
N ILE A 254 20.30 16.94 6.87
CA ILE A 254 19.29 17.99 6.81
C ILE A 254 19.58 19.04 7.88
N ASP A 255 19.81 20.28 7.45
CA ASP A 255 20.00 21.43 8.33
C ASP A 255 18.65 21.94 8.86
N MET A 256 18.27 21.45 10.03
CA MET A 256 16.98 21.77 10.67
C MET A 256 16.86 23.23 11.09
N ASP A 257 17.98 23.91 11.36
CA ASP A 257 17.98 25.31 11.80
C ASP A 257 17.67 26.24 10.62
N ARG A 258 18.19 25.89 9.43
CA ARG A 258 17.84 26.57 8.17
C ARG A 258 16.39 26.31 7.74
N TYR A 259 15.83 25.14 8.07
CA TYR A 259 14.54 24.66 7.57
C TYR A 259 13.52 24.43 8.70
N PRO A 260 13.05 25.50 9.38
CA PRO A 260 12.16 25.36 10.53
C PRO A 260 10.80 24.72 10.20
N GLY A 261 10.35 24.78 8.94
CA GLY A 261 9.14 24.16 8.43
C GLY A 261 9.28 22.66 8.13
N PHE A 262 10.50 22.11 8.09
CA PHE A 262 10.71 20.67 8.02
C PHE A 262 10.37 20.05 9.38
N LYS A 263 9.24 19.35 9.46
CA LYS A 263 8.74 18.78 10.72
C LYS A 263 8.34 17.31 10.63
N VAL A 264 8.27 16.74 9.42
CA VAL A 264 7.60 15.45 9.23
C VAL A 264 8.50 14.49 8.44
N ILE A 265 8.58 13.25 8.89
CA ILE A 265 9.19 12.17 8.11
C ILE A 265 8.25 10.99 8.03
N GLN A 266 8.23 10.35 6.86
CA GLN A 266 7.51 9.11 6.63
C GLN A 266 8.45 8.00 6.16
N PHE A 267 8.32 6.82 6.73
CA PHE A 267 9.19 5.68 6.42
C PHE A 267 8.50 4.33 6.64
N PRO A 268 8.99 3.25 5.99
CA PRO A 268 8.51 1.90 6.23
C PRO A 268 8.79 1.46 7.65
N ALA A 269 7.75 0.99 8.33
CA ALA A 269 7.88 0.34 9.62
C ALA A 269 6.81 -0.73 9.75
N ASN A 270 7.22 -1.95 10.12
CA ASN A 270 6.30 -3.05 10.37
C ASN A 270 6.89 -4.01 11.41
N LEU A 271 6.15 -5.07 11.72
CA LEU A 271 6.51 -6.06 12.73
C LEU A 271 7.80 -6.84 12.42
N ILE A 272 8.17 -6.94 11.13
CA ILE A 272 9.29 -7.78 10.66
C ILE A 272 10.52 -6.92 10.31
N GLU A 273 10.35 -5.87 9.50
CA GLU A 273 11.43 -4.93 9.14
C GLU A 273 11.67 -3.93 10.28
N ARG A 274 12.57 -4.28 11.22
CA ARG A 274 12.81 -3.52 12.47
C ARG A 274 13.91 -2.45 12.39
N GLY A 275 14.53 -2.24 11.23
CA GLY A 275 15.65 -1.30 11.04
C GLY A 275 15.35 0.14 11.50
N PHE A 276 14.09 0.58 11.42
CA PHE A 276 13.67 1.90 11.88
C PHE A 276 13.85 2.12 13.40
N ARG A 277 13.73 1.05 14.20
CA ARG A 277 13.88 1.05 15.67
C ARG A 277 15.26 0.63 16.13
N GLU A 278 15.86 -0.36 15.45
CA GLU A 278 17.19 -0.88 15.79
C GLU A 278 18.31 0.07 15.36
N GLY A 279 18.07 0.88 14.33
CA GLY A 279 18.98 1.93 13.87
C GLY A 279 18.86 3.25 14.65
N SER A 280 19.54 4.28 14.16
CA SER A 280 19.52 5.62 14.75
C SER A 280 18.28 6.45 14.39
N LEU A 281 17.51 6.09 13.35
CA LEU A 281 16.41 6.90 12.79
C LEU A 281 15.43 7.39 13.85
N CYS A 282 14.82 6.48 14.63
CA CYS A 282 13.86 6.84 15.66
C CYS A 282 14.46 7.62 16.84
N ARG A 283 15.77 7.48 17.09
CA ARG A 283 16.46 8.32 18.08
C ARG A 283 16.63 9.74 17.54
N SER A 284 17.22 9.86 16.35
CA SER A 284 17.47 11.14 15.69
C SER A 284 16.19 11.93 15.42
N ALA A 285 15.10 11.26 15.04
CA ALA A 285 13.80 11.91 14.83
C ALA A 285 13.23 12.49 16.12
N ARG A 286 13.38 11.79 17.26
CA ARG A 286 12.92 12.27 18.58
C ARG A 286 13.76 13.43 19.08
N GLU A 287 15.09 13.33 18.97
CA GLU A 287 16.01 14.43 19.36
C GLU A 287 15.74 15.71 18.58
N ARG A 288 15.32 15.60 17.32
CA ARG A 288 14.94 16.72 16.44
C ARG A 288 13.46 17.12 16.54
N GLY A 289 12.66 16.43 17.36
CA GLY A 289 11.23 16.72 17.52
C GLY A 289 10.42 16.58 16.23
N LEU A 290 10.71 15.58 15.40
CA LEU A 290 9.98 15.33 14.16
C LEU A 290 8.71 14.51 14.40
N TRP A 291 7.64 14.83 13.69
CA TRP A 291 6.49 13.95 13.55
C TRP A 291 6.86 12.76 12.65
N THR A 292 6.73 11.55 13.18
CA THR A 292 7.10 10.31 12.48
C THR A 292 5.87 9.52 12.05
N LEU A 293 5.79 9.24 10.75
CA LEU A 293 4.70 8.51 10.12
C LEU A 293 5.22 7.15 9.62
N ALA A 294 4.61 6.06 10.08
CA ALA A 294 4.90 4.74 9.53
C ALA A 294 3.99 4.44 8.35
N ASN A 295 4.58 4.14 7.19
CA ASN A 295 3.88 3.51 6.08
C ASN A 295 4.20 2.00 6.02
N ARG A 296 3.43 1.27 5.21
CA ARG A 296 3.54 -0.19 5.05
C ARG A 296 3.47 -1.01 6.36
N PRO A 297 2.60 -0.70 7.34
CA PRO A 297 2.56 -1.42 8.61
C PRO A 297 2.25 -2.91 8.49
N LEU A 298 1.58 -3.30 7.40
CA LEU A 298 1.12 -4.67 7.16
C LEU A 298 1.75 -5.34 5.94
N ASN A 299 2.86 -4.79 5.44
CA ASN A 299 3.55 -5.31 4.26
C ASN A 299 5.06 -5.25 4.49
N ALA A 300 5.66 -6.40 4.76
CA ALA A 300 7.09 -6.52 4.95
C ALA A 300 7.78 -7.01 3.66
N PHE A 301 8.99 -6.54 3.37
CA PHE A 301 9.84 -7.14 2.34
C PHE A 301 10.94 -7.99 2.97
N GLN A 302 11.19 -9.14 2.35
CA GLN A 302 12.20 -10.11 2.77
C GLN A 302 13.00 -10.55 1.54
N ASN A 303 14.32 -10.52 1.65
CA ASN A 303 15.22 -10.79 0.51
C ASN A 303 15.00 -12.18 -0.12
N LYS A 304 14.66 -13.19 0.69
CA LYS A 304 14.47 -14.58 0.22
C LYS A 304 13.10 -14.84 -0.39
N ILE A 305 12.05 -14.25 0.19
CA ILE A 305 10.66 -14.63 -0.10
C ILE A 305 9.81 -13.50 -0.71
N GLY A 306 10.38 -12.29 -0.84
CA GLY A 306 9.70 -11.12 -1.39
C GLY A 306 8.72 -10.48 -0.40
N LEU A 307 7.53 -10.12 -0.89
CA LEU A 307 6.50 -9.44 -0.11
C LEU A 307 5.80 -10.42 0.85
N LEU A 308 5.90 -10.13 2.14
CA LEU A 308 5.18 -10.78 3.21
C LEU A 308 4.04 -9.88 3.69
N ARG A 309 2.80 -10.27 3.42
CA ARG A 309 1.61 -9.53 3.86
C ARG A 309 1.21 -9.97 5.28
N LEU A 310 1.06 -8.99 6.18
CA LEU A 310 0.74 -9.21 7.60
C LEU A 310 -0.74 -8.89 7.91
N ALA A 311 -1.55 -8.70 6.87
CA ALA A 311 -2.96 -8.37 7.01
C ALA A 311 -3.80 -9.65 7.08
N GLY A 312 -4.27 -10.01 8.27
CA GLY A 312 -5.26 -11.07 8.47
C GLY A 312 -6.70 -10.54 8.38
N ASN A 313 -7.60 -11.34 7.80
CA ASN A 313 -9.05 -11.14 7.91
C ASN A 313 -9.59 -12.09 8.98
N ALA A 314 -10.57 -11.65 9.77
CA ALA A 314 -11.40 -12.57 10.56
C ALA A 314 -12.43 -13.23 9.62
N GLY A 315 -12.01 -14.26 8.88
CA GLY A 315 -12.87 -15.07 7.99
C GLY A 315 -12.89 -16.54 8.42
N THR A 316 -13.99 -17.23 8.10
CA THR A 316 -14.39 -18.58 8.51
C THR A 316 -13.40 -19.70 8.09
N ASP A 317 -13.55 -20.86 8.73
CA ASP A 317 -12.69 -22.05 8.64
C ASP A 317 -12.67 -22.77 7.27
N ASP A 318 -13.30 -22.23 6.22
CA ASP A 318 -13.35 -22.80 4.85
C ASP A 318 -11.98 -22.81 4.11
N SER A 319 -10.90 -22.56 4.83
CA SER A 319 -9.54 -22.46 4.29
C SER A 319 -8.96 -23.82 3.95
N GLU A 320 -9.19 -24.85 4.76
CA GLU A 320 -8.67 -26.20 4.49
C GLU A 320 -9.38 -26.83 3.30
N GLU A 321 -10.71 -26.74 3.25
CA GLU A 321 -11.51 -27.22 2.13
C GLU A 321 -11.11 -26.54 0.81
N ALA A 322 -10.90 -25.22 0.82
CA ALA A 322 -10.47 -24.50 -0.38
C ALA A 322 -9.09 -24.94 -0.89
N ILE A 323 -8.19 -25.31 0.02
CA ILE A 323 -6.84 -25.75 -0.34
C ILE A 323 -6.89 -27.18 -0.87
N GLN A 324 -7.54 -28.08 -0.14
CA GLN A 324 -7.68 -29.48 -0.52
C GLN A 324 -8.47 -29.63 -1.82
N SER A 325 -9.53 -28.85 -2.01
CA SER A 325 -10.34 -28.88 -3.24
C SER A 325 -9.50 -28.58 -4.48
N LEU A 326 -8.58 -27.61 -4.43
CA LEU A 326 -7.77 -27.28 -5.59
C LEU A 326 -6.66 -28.31 -5.87
N ILE A 327 -6.13 -28.95 -4.82
CA ILE A 327 -5.20 -30.09 -4.97
C ILE A 327 -5.94 -31.27 -5.63
N ASN A 328 -7.12 -31.63 -5.14
CA ASN A 328 -7.92 -32.72 -5.72
C ASN A 328 -8.31 -32.43 -7.18
N LEU A 329 -8.70 -31.19 -7.50
CA LEU A 329 -9.01 -30.79 -8.87
C LEU A 329 -7.80 -30.95 -9.80
N GLU A 330 -6.61 -30.65 -9.30
CA GLU A 330 -5.38 -30.79 -10.06
C GLU A 330 -5.04 -32.27 -10.32
N GLU A 331 -5.17 -33.15 -9.32
CA GLU A 331 -5.01 -34.60 -9.48
C GLU A 331 -6.06 -35.19 -10.45
N GLU A 332 -7.33 -34.79 -10.30
CA GLU A 332 -8.41 -35.20 -11.21
C GLU A 332 -8.14 -34.77 -12.66
N MET A 333 -7.54 -33.59 -12.88
CA MET A 333 -7.16 -33.13 -14.21
C MET A 333 -6.02 -33.96 -14.79
N GLN A 334 -5.00 -34.30 -14.00
CA GLN A 334 -3.89 -35.15 -14.45
C GLN A 334 -4.38 -36.55 -14.86
N ASP A 335 -5.33 -37.12 -14.11
CA ASP A 335 -5.94 -38.40 -14.47
C ASP A 335 -6.73 -38.33 -15.78
N LEU A 336 -7.48 -37.25 -16.00
CA LEU A 336 -8.20 -37.02 -17.25
C LEU A 336 -7.23 -36.81 -18.41
N GLU A 337 -6.14 -36.09 -18.21
CA GLU A 337 -5.09 -35.86 -19.19
C GLU A 337 -4.46 -37.18 -19.65
N PHE A 338 -4.12 -38.06 -18.70
CA PHE A 338 -3.59 -39.39 -18.99
C PHE A 338 -4.58 -40.21 -19.83
N ARG A 339 -5.87 -40.18 -19.47
CA ARG A 339 -6.92 -40.90 -20.21
C ARG A 339 -7.15 -40.34 -21.61
N ILE A 340 -7.17 -39.01 -21.77
CA ILE A 340 -7.30 -38.34 -23.07
C ILE A 340 -6.11 -38.68 -23.97
N GLN A 341 -4.89 -38.68 -23.44
CA GLN A 341 -3.70 -39.11 -24.19
C GLN A 341 -3.76 -40.59 -24.58
N GLY A 342 -4.26 -41.45 -23.69
CA GLY A 342 -4.47 -42.86 -23.98
C GLY A 342 -5.43 -43.08 -25.15
N GLU A 343 -6.56 -42.38 -25.15
CA GLU A 343 -7.53 -42.39 -26.26
C GLU A 343 -6.90 -41.82 -27.55
N LEU A 344 -6.10 -40.75 -27.48
CA LEU A 344 -5.46 -40.15 -28.66
C LEU A 344 -4.08 -40.73 -29.01
N SER A 345 -3.73 -41.89 -28.47
CA SER A 345 -2.41 -42.51 -28.64
C SER A 345 -2.09 -42.84 -30.10
N ASP A 346 -3.07 -43.32 -30.87
CA ASP A 346 -2.96 -43.61 -32.31
C ASP A 346 -2.56 -42.36 -33.14
N GLU A 347 -2.88 -41.17 -32.65
CA GLU A 347 -2.56 -39.90 -33.31
C GLU A 347 -1.21 -39.30 -32.86
N LYS A 348 -0.46 -40.04 -32.04
CA LYS A 348 0.80 -39.57 -31.41
C LYS A 348 0.62 -38.24 -30.67
N PHE A 349 -0.57 -37.97 -30.15
CA PHE A 349 -0.85 -36.75 -29.41
C PHE A 349 -0.15 -36.79 -28.04
N HIS A 350 0.45 -35.68 -27.67
CA HIS A 350 0.96 -35.43 -26.33
C HIS A 350 0.76 -33.97 -25.97
N PHE A 351 0.49 -33.71 -24.70
CA PHE A 351 0.52 -32.34 -24.19
C PHE A 351 1.94 -31.78 -24.32
N ASP A 352 2.04 -30.56 -24.84
CA ASP A 352 3.31 -29.88 -25.10
C ASP A 352 3.19 -28.38 -24.80
N SER A 353 4.22 -27.59 -25.12
CA SER A 353 4.19 -26.14 -24.91
C SER A 353 3.17 -25.39 -25.76
N ARG A 354 2.69 -25.99 -26.87
CA ARG A 354 1.68 -25.38 -27.76
C ARG A 354 0.26 -25.69 -27.28
N PHE A 355 0.06 -26.85 -26.67
CA PHE A 355 -1.18 -27.35 -26.08
C PHE A 355 -0.90 -27.91 -24.69
N PRO A 356 -0.69 -27.03 -23.69
CA PRO A 356 -0.29 -27.46 -22.35
C PRO A 356 -1.43 -28.16 -21.63
N ALA A 357 -1.08 -29.17 -20.83
CA ALA A 357 -1.99 -29.86 -19.91
C ALA A 357 -2.38 -28.92 -18.75
N ALA A 358 -3.68 -28.74 -18.53
CA ALA A 358 -4.21 -27.85 -17.50
C ALA A 358 -3.78 -28.23 -16.09
N GLY A 359 -3.73 -29.52 -15.72
CA GLY A 359 -3.25 -30.00 -14.43
C GLY A 359 -1.82 -29.54 -14.16
N SER A 360 -0.92 -29.73 -15.14
CA SER A 360 0.47 -29.25 -15.06
C SER A 360 0.56 -27.72 -14.95
N VAL A 361 -0.28 -26.99 -15.69
CA VAL A 361 -0.35 -25.52 -15.61
C VAL A 361 -0.84 -25.07 -14.23
N ILE A 362 -1.94 -25.64 -13.74
CA ILE A 362 -2.50 -25.28 -12.43
C ILE A 362 -1.50 -25.60 -11.31
N ARG A 363 -0.82 -26.75 -11.35
CA ARG A 363 0.28 -27.10 -10.43
C ARG A 363 1.39 -26.06 -10.46
N TYR A 364 1.85 -25.66 -11.65
CA TYR A 364 2.90 -24.65 -11.79
C TYR A 364 2.54 -23.32 -11.10
N TYR A 365 1.28 -22.89 -11.19
CA TYR A 365 0.79 -21.66 -10.56
C TYR A 365 0.48 -21.83 -9.07
N LEU A 366 -0.04 -22.99 -8.65
CA LEU A 366 -0.20 -23.34 -7.23
C LEU A 366 1.11 -23.13 -6.46
N ASP A 367 2.24 -23.52 -7.05
CA ASP A 367 3.54 -23.39 -6.39
C ASP A 367 4.12 -21.97 -6.42
N ARG A 368 3.56 -21.03 -7.19
CA ARG A 368 4.15 -19.70 -7.43
C ARG A 368 3.28 -18.52 -7.03
N LEU A 369 1.97 -18.68 -6.97
CA LEU A 369 1.08 -17.60 -6.58
C LEU A 369 1.25 -17.32 -5.07
N ARG A 370 1.43 -16.04 -4.73
CA ARG A 370 1.69 -15.59 -3.35
C ARG A 370 0.68 -14.56 -2.86
N ASN A 371 -0.08 -13.94 -3.75
CA ASN A 371 -1.13 -12.99 -3.38
C ASN A 371 -2.35 -13.08 -4.32
N PRO A 372 -3.53 -12.64 -3.86
CA PRO A 372 -4.77 -12.70 -4.64
C PRO A 372 -4.71 -11.93 -5.95
N GLU A 373 -3.99 -10.80 -5.99
CA GLU A 373 -3.86 -9.99 -7.19
C GLU A 373 -3.09 -10.72 -8.30
N GLN A 374 -2.01 -11.44 -7.95
CA GLN A 374 -1.31 -12.35 -8.86
C GLN A 374 -2.21 -13.49 -9.32
N ALA A 375 -3.02 -14.06 -8.42
CA ALA A 375 -3.92 -15.15 -8.76
C ALA A 375 -4.97 -14.70 -9.79
N HIS A 376 -5.57 -13.53 -9.59
CA HIS A 376 -6.52 -12.95 -10.53
C HIS A 376 -5.89 -12.67 -11.91
N ALA A 377 -4.68 -12.09 -11.92
CA ALA A 377 -3.94 -11.85 -13.16
C ALA A 377 -3.58 -13.17 -13.88
N ALA A 378 -3.17 -14.20 -13.13
CA ALA A 378 -2.90 -15.52 -13.67
C ALA A 378 -4.15 -16.16 -14.26
N THR A 379 -5.28 -16.15 -13.56
CA THR A 379 -6.55 -16.66 -14.09
C THR A 379 -6.90 -16.00 -15.43
N SER A 380 -6.77 -14.67 -15.52
CA SER A 380 -7.04 -13.93 -16.75
C SER A 380 -6.09 -14.29 -17.90
N ALA A 381 -4.81 -14.53 -17.60
CA ALA A 381 -3.81 -14.92 -18.59
C ALA A 381 -3.92 -16.39 -19.04
N LEU A 382 -4.39 -17.27 -18.15
CA LEU A 382 -4.47 -18.71 -18.39
C LEU A 382 -5.71 -19.11 -19.21
N SER A 383 -6.83 -18.42 -19.02
CA SER A 383 -8.10 -18.77 -19.69
C SER A 383 -7.96 -18.91 -21.21
N PRO A 384 -7.34 -17.97 -21.96
CA PRO A 384 -7.17 -18.12 -23.40
C PRO A 384 -6.23 -19.28 -23.80
N VAL A 385 -5.20 -19.54 -22.99
CA VAL A 385 -4.21 -20.60 -23.24
C VAL A 385 -4.86 -21.97 -23.11
N LEU A 386 -5.60 -22.19 -22.01
CA LEU A 386 -6.29 -23.46 -21.77
C LEU A 386 -7.46 -23.66 -22.74
N GLN A 387 -8.16 -22.59 -23.13
CA GLN A 387 -9.21 -22.66 -24.15
C GLN A 387 -8.66 -23.13 -25.50
N LYS A 388 -7.45 -22.70 -25.87
CA LYS A 388 -6.78 -23.18 -27.09
C LYS A 388 -6.50 -24.69 -27.03
N THR A 389 -6.02 -25.21 -25.89
CA THR A 389 -5.84 -26.65 -25.68
C THR A 389 -7.17 -27.38 -25.83
N ILE A 390 -8.23 -26.90 -25.16
CA ILE A 390 -9.56 -27.51 -25.20
C ILE A 390 -10.08 -27.58 -26.65
N ASN A 391 -10.01 -26.48 -27.40
CA ASN A 391 -10.48 -26.44 -28.78
C ASN A 391 -9.71 -27.41 -29.68
N HIS A 392 -8.39 -27.55 -29.47
CA HIS A 392 -7.58 -28.51 -30.20
C HIS A 392 -8.00 -29.96 -29.93
N LEU A 393 -8.26 -30.30 -28.67
CA LEU A 393 -8.71 -31.63 -28.27
C LEU A 393 -10.08 -31.97 -28.85
N TYR A 394 -11.05 -31.04 -28.81
CA TYR A 394 -12.35 -31.23 -29.46
C TYR A 394 -12.20 -31.43 -30.97
N GLY A 395 -11.35 -30.64 -31.65
CA GLY A 395 -11.07 -30.83 -33.08
C GLY A 395 -10.53 -32.22 -33.43
N ARG A 396 -9.72 -32.83 -32.54
CA ARG A 396 -9.24 -34.21 -32.69
C ARG A 396 -10.31 -35.25 -32.36
N ALA A 397 -11.18 -34.97 -31.39
CA ALA A 397 -12.29 -35.86 -31.07
C ALA A 397 -13.29 -35.96 -32.24
N GLU A 398 -13.53 -34.86 -32.96
CA GLU A 398 -14.47 -34.81 -34.09
C GLU A 398 -14.10 -35.71 -35.27
N ILE A 399 -12.80 -36.02 -35.45
CA ILE A 399 -12.31 -36.88 -36.53
C ILE A 399 -12.19 -38.36 -36.12
N GLN A 400 -12.55 -38.72 -34.88
CA GLN A 400 -12.54 -40.10 -34.41
C GLN A 400 -13.81 -40.87 -34.83
N PRO A 401 -13.77 -42.22 -34.90
CA PRO A 401 -14.96 -43.05 -35.03
C PRO A 401 -15.97 -42.83 -33.90
N ASP A 402 -17.26 -43.01 -34.17
CA ASP A 402 -18.38 -42.62 -33.27
C ASP A 402 -18.21 -43.07 -31.81
N ALA A 403 -17.86 -44.34 -31.58
CA ALA A 403 -17.68 -44.87 -30.22
C ALA A 403 -16.54 -44.17 -29.45
N LYS A 404 -15.45 -43.83 -30.14
CA LYS A 404 -14.27 -43.17 -29.56
C LYS A 404 -14.51 -41.67 -29.41
N LYS A 405 -15.19 -41.05 -30.37
CA LYS A 405 -15.66 -39.67 -30.30
C LYS A 405 -16.55 -39.44 -29.07
N GLU A 406 -17.52 -40.31 -28.82
CA GLU A 406 -18.39 -40.23 -27.64
C GLU A 406 -17.62 -40.43 -26.32
N SER A 407 -16.65 -41.35 -26.28
CA SER A 407 -15.74 -41.51 -25.12
C SER A 407 -14.97 -40.21 -24.84
N LEU A 408 -14.32 -39.66 -25.87
CA LEU A 408 -13.55 -38.42 -25.76
C LEU A 408 -14.40 -37.22 -25.38
N HIS A 409 -15.61 -37.08 -25.92
CA HIS A 409 -16.51 -35.98 -25.55
C HIS A 409 -16.85 -36.01 -24.05
N ARG A 410 -17.16 -37.19 -23.50
CA ARG A 410 -17.40 -37.33 -22.05
C ARG A 410 -16.18 -36.98 -21.21
N LEU A 411 -14.99 -37.39 -21.63
CA LEU A 411 -13.73 -37.01 -20.96
C LEU A 411 -13.50 -35.51 -21.01
N LEU A 412 -13.66 -34.89 -22.19
CA LEU A 412 -13.42 -33.46 -22.42
C LEU A 412 -14.41 -32.58 -21.68
N GLU A 413 -15.69 -32.92 -21.65
CA GLU A 413 -16.68 -32.20 -20.85
C GLU A 413 -16.31 -32.21 -19.37
N SER A 414 -15.86 -33.37 -18.88
CA SER A 414 -15.38 -33.50 -17.51
C SER A 414 -14.15 -32.63 -17.27
N TYR A 415 -13.20 -32.66 -18.19
CA TYR A 415 -11.97 -31.89 -18.12
C TYR A 415 -12.22 -30.39 -18.10
N VAL A 416 -13.08 -29.88 -19.00
CA VAL A 416 -13.49 -28.47 -19.05
C VAL A 416 -14.14 -28.02 -17.74
N ARG A 417 -15.02 -28.84 -17.15
CA ARG A 417 -15.63 -28.52 -15.84
C ARG A 417 -14.57 -28.36 -14.74
N ARG A 418 -13.57 -29.24 -14.71
CA ARG A 418 -12.47 -29.16 -13.71
C ARG A 418 -11.61 -27.93 -13.93
N ILE A 419 -11.26 -27.63 -15.18
CA ILE A 419 -10.48 -26.42 -15.52
C ILE A 419 -11.17 -25.16 -15.02
N ASN A 420 -12.46 -24.99 -15.36
CA ASN A 420 -13.22 -23.80 -14.97
C ASN A 420 -13.32 -23.68 -13.44
N THR A 421 -13.54 -24.80 -12.75
CA THR A 421 -13.61 -24.84 -11.28
C THR A 421 -12.26 -24.50 -10.65
N ALA A 422 -11.17 -25.02 -11.20
CA ALA A 422 -9.81 -24.77 -10.73
C ALA A 422 -9.43 -23.29 -10.91
N LEU A 423 -9.66 -22.72 -12.09
CA LEU A 423 -9.39 -21.31 -12.40
C LEU A 423 -10.17 -20.35 -11.49
N ALA A 424 -11.42 -20.66 -11.18
CA ALA A 424 -12.24 -19.89 -10.23
C ALA A 424 -11.76 -20.03 -8.78
N SER A 425 -11.08 -21.14 -8.44
CA SER A 425 -10.66 -21.46 -7.07
C SER A 425 -9.23 -21.00 -6.74
N LEU A 426 -8.41 -20.63 -7.73
CA LEU A 426 -7.02 -20.17 -7.53
C LEU A 426 -6.93 -19.03 -6.51
N GLU A 427 -7.77 -18.01 -6.65
CA GLU A 427 -7.75 -16.86 -5.74
C GLU A 427 -8.19 -17.27 -4.32
N LYS A 428 -9.22 -18.12 -4.20
CA LYS A 428 -9.71 -18.66 -2.92
C LYS A 428 -8.60 -19.45 -2.21
N ASN A 429 -7.87 -20.29 -2.94
CA ASN A 429 -6.74 -21.06 -2.43
C ASN A 429 -5.62 -20.16 -1.87
N VAL A 430 -5.22 -19.13 -2.63
CA VAL A 430 -4.17 -18.19 -2.18
C VAL A 430 -4.61 -17.42 -0.95
N ARG A 431 -5.89 -16.98 -0.89
CA ARG A 431 -6.47 -16.34 0.29
C ARG A 431 -6.47 -17.28 1.51
N ALA A 432 -6.82 -18.55 1.31
CA ALA A 432 -6.82 -19.56 2.37
C ALA A 432 -5.42 -19.84 2.94
N ARG A 433 -4.41 -20.02 2.07
CA ARG A 433 -3.00 -20.19 2.48
C ARG A 433 -2.50 -18.97 3.25
N HIS A 434 -2.86 -17.77 2.78
CA HIS A 434 -2.55 -16.53 3.48
C HIS A 434 -3.20 -16.47 4.87
N HIS A 435 -4.47 -16.86 4.97
CA HIS A 435 -5.18 -16.91 6.24
C HIS A 435 -4.50 -17.86 7.23
N ARG A 436 -4.14 -19.08 6.81
CA ARG A 436 -3.38 -20.03 7.63
C ARG A 436 -2.05 -19.45 8.09
N PHE A 437 -1.28 -18.86 7.18
CA PHE A 437 -0.03 -18.16 7.52
C PHE A 437 -0.25 -17.10 8.62
N THR A 438 -1.21 -16.19 8.43
CA THR A 438 -1.45 -15.11 9.39
C THR A 438 -1.95 -15.62 10.74
N ARG A 439 -2.79 -16.66 10.75
CA ARG A 439 -3.28 -17.32 11.97
C ARG A 439 -2.14 -18.01 12.72
N SER A 440 -1.29 -18.76 12.03
CA SER A 440 -0.13 -19.43 12.64
C SER A 440 0.89 -18.44 13.18
N LEU A 441 1.15 -17.33 12.48
CA LEU A 441 2.06 -16.30 12.95
C LEU A 441 1.50 -15.55 14.17
N ALA A 442 0.20 -15.21 14.14
CA ALA A 442 -0.47 -14.62 15.31
C ALA A 442 -0.43 -15.56 16.53
N GLY A 443 -0.68 -16.86 16.33
CA GLY A 443 -0.56 -17.87 17.38
C GLY A 443 0.85 -17.96 17.97
N ALA A 444 1.88 -18.00 17.13
CA ALA A 444 3.27 -18.01 17.57
C ALA A 444 3.68 -16.73 18.35
N ILE A 445 3.06 -15.60 18.05
CA ILE A 445 3.23 -14.35 18.82
C ILE A 445 2.51 -14.44 20.16
N ALA A 446 1.26 -14.92 20.16
CA ALA A 446 0.43 -15.06 21.35
C ALA A 446 1.04 -16.00 22.39
N GLU A 447 1.70 -17.09 21.97
CA GLU A 447 2.44 -17.99 22.86
C GLU A 447 3.53 -17.28 23.67
N ARG A 448 4.13 -16.23 23.09
CA ARG A 448 5.20 -15.45 23.73
C ARG A 448 4.67 -14.21 24.45
N ILE A 449 3.54 -13.67 23.99
CA ILE A 449 2.90 -12.48 24.52
C ILE A 449 1.39 -12.73 24.66
N PRO A 450 0.97 -13.36 25.77
CA PRO A 450 -0.42 -13.77 25.97
C PRO A 450 -1.45 -12.63 25.89
N ASP A 451 -1.07 -11.40 26.28
CA ASP A 451 -1.91 -10.19 26.19
C ASP A 451 -2.42 -9.91 24.76
N LEU A 452 -1.76 -10.48 23.74
CA LEU A 452 -2.13 -10.32 22.34
C LEU A 452 -2.96 -11.50 21.79
N GLY A 453 -3.25 -12.52 22.60
CA GLY A 453 -3.82 -13.79 22.13
C GLY A 453 -5.22 -13.71 21.52
N SER A 454 -5.97 -12.64 21.79
CA SER A 454 -7.30 -12.40 21.20
C SER A 454 -7.27 -11.57 19.92
N LEU A 455 -6.09 -11.06 19.52
CA LEU A 455 -5.92 -10.18 18.37
C LEU A 455 -5.50 -10.97 17.13
N ASP A 456 -6.00 -10.54 15.97
CA ASP A 456 -5.45 -10.99 14.69
C ASP A 456 -4.09 -10.35 14.41
N LEU A 457 -3.38 -10.90 13.42
CA LEU A 457 -2.05 -10.42 13.05
C LEU A 457 -2.02 -8.94 12.67
N SER A 458 -3.08 -8.41 12.02
CA SER A 458 -3.16 -7.00 11.64
C SER A 458 -3.11 -6.10 12.86
N ARG A 459 -3.96 -6.41 13.87
CA ARG A 459 -4.02 -5.68 15.13
C ARG A 459 -2.76 -5.85 15.95
N ILE A 460 -2.15 -7.04 15.97
CA ILE A 460 -0.85 -7.30 16.61
C ILE A 460 0.25 -6.42 15.99
N ALA A 461 0.37 -6.42 14.66
CA ALA A 461 1.39 -5.65 13.95
C ALA A 461 1.25 -4.15 14.20
N ILE A 462 0.02 -3.64 14.26
CA ILE A 462 -0.24 -2.24 14.57
C ILE A 462 0.04 -1.93 16.05
N LYS A 463 -0.40 -2.76 17.01
CA LYS A 463 -0.06 -2.59 18.44
C LYS A 463 1.46 -2.56 18.63
N TYR A 464 2.21 -3.42 17.95
CA TYR A 464 3.68 -3.41 17.99
C TYR A 464 4.26 -2.05 17.57
N LEU A 465 3.78 -1.46 16.47
CA LEU A 465 4.24 -0.14 16.00
C LEU A 465 3.83 0.98 16.96
N LEU A 466 2.65 0.86 17.57
CA LEU A 466 2.16 1.80 18.59
C LEU A 466 2.82 1.65 19.96
N ALA A 467 3.58 0.59 20.22
CA ALA A 467 4.21 0.30 21.51
C ALA A 467 5.38 1.23 21.92
N GLY A 468 5.55 2.36 21.23
CA GLY A 468 6.57 3.36 21.55
C GLY A 468 6.17 4.74 21.01
N SER A 469 7.10 5.68 21.04
CA SER A 469 6.90 7.02 20.47
C SER A 469 7.38 7.17 19.02
N CYS A 470 7.94 6.11 18.43
CA CYS A 470 8.38 6.08 17.05
C CYS A 470 8.05 4.72 16.40
N PRO A 471 7.24 4.70 15.33
CA PRO A 471 6.52 5.85 14.76
C PRO A 471 5.52 6.48 15.74
N ALA A 472 5.24 7.77 15.59
CA ALA A 472 4.23 8.48 16.37
C ALA A 472 2.82 8.17 15.85
N THR A 473 2.65 8.15 14.53
CA THR A 473 1.40 7.77 13.85
C THR A 473 1.65 6.64 12.86
N VAL A 474 0.76 5.64 12.84
CA VAL A 474 0.80 4.49 11.93
C VAL A 474 -0.28 4.63 10.86
N LEU A 475 0.13 4.65 9.59
CA LEU A 475 -0.76 4.84 8.46
C LEU A 475 -1.27 3.51 7.91
N CYS A 476 -2.56 3.24 8.04
CA CYS A 476 -3.20 2.00 7.59
C CYS A 476 -4.12 2.25 6.41
N GLY A 477 -4.06 1.35 5.40
CA GLY A 477 -4.91 1.39 4.20
C GLY A 477 -6.34 0.93 4.48
N MET A 478 -7.10 1.72 5.24
CA MET A 478 -8.44 1.39 5.72
C MET A 478 -9.54 1.59 4.67
N ARG A 479 -9.43 0.91 3.53
CA ARG A 479 -10.30 1.15 2.35
C ARG A 479 -11.73 0.63 2.46
N ARG A 480 -12.07 -0.07 3.56
CA ARG A 480 -13.36 -0.74 3.75
C ARG A 480 -13.87 -0.50 5.16
N LEU A 481 -15.18 -0.27 5.28
CA LEU A 481 -15.84 0.04 6.54
C LEU A 481 -15.58 -1.01 7.65
N PRO A 482 -15.67 -2.34 7.41
CA PRO A 482 -15.39 -3.33 8.45
C PRO A 482 -13.96 -3.25 8.97
N TYR A 483 -13.01 -2.87 8.10
CA TYR A 483 -11.60 -2.80 8.45
C TYR A 483 -11.29 -1.55 9.29
N VAL A 484 -11.92 -0.41 9.01
CA VAL A 484 -11.88 0.78 9.87
C VAL A 484 -12.33 0.42 11.29
N ARG A 485 -13.51 -0.20 11.40
CA ARG A 485 -14.09 -0.60 12.69
C ARG A 485 -13.20 -1.57 13.46
N GLN A 486 -12.63 -2.57 12.76
CA GLN A 486 -11.71 -3.53 13.36
C GLN A 486 -10.46 -2.86 13.92
N LEU A 487 -9.86 -1.91 13.20
CA LEU A 487 -8.65 -1.23 13.70
C LEU A 487 -8.95 -0.24 14.81
N HIS A 488 -10.12 0.40 14.80
CA HIS A 488 -10.52 1.31 15.87
C HIS A 488 -10.73 0.60 17.22
N THR A 489 -10.89 -0.74 17.25
CA THR A 489 -10.88 -1.46 18.54
C THR A 489 -9.53 -1.34 19.28
N LEU A 490 -8.45 -0.97 18.58
CA LEU A 490 -7.14 -0.74 19.19
C LEU A 490 -7.11 0.50 20.08
N TYR A 491 -8.07 1.41 19.91
CA TYR A 491 -8.18 2.60 20.73
C TYR A 491 -8.66 2.32 22.17
N ASN A 492 -9.19 1.14 22.46
CA ASN A 492 -9.68 0.80 23.80
C ASN A 492 -8.55 0.63 24.84
N GLU A 493 -7.33 0.35 24.40
CA GLU A 493 -6.21 0.06 25.31
C GLU A 493 -4.87 0.36 24.64
N ALA A 494 -4.02 1.10 25.37
CA ALA A 494 -2.66 1.39 24.92
C ALA A 494 -1.86 0.11 24.64
N ALA A 495 -0.95 0.17 23.67
CA ALA A 495 -0.07 -0.95 23.37
C ALA A 495 0.92 -1.17 24.53
N PRO A 496 1.10 -2.42 25.02
CA PRO A 496 2.07 -2.71 26.07
C PRO A 496 3.48 -2.29 25.67
N SER A 497 4.15 -1.51 26.53
CA SER A 497 5.47 -0.93 26.23
C SER A 497 6.54 -1.99 25.93
N ARG A 498 6.44 -3.18 26.54
CA ARG A 498 7.33 -4.32 26.29
C ARG A 498 7.32 -4.83 24.85
N LEU A 499 6.26 -4.55 24.07
CA LEU A 499 6.22 -4.93 22.65
C LEU A 499 7.29 -4.20 21.84
N LYS A 500 7.76 -3.04 22.30
CA LYS A 500 8.71 -2.21 21.54
C LYS A 500 10.03 -2.92 21.23
N ASP A 501 10.44 -3.83 22.12
CA ASP A 501 11.72 -4.55 22.05
C ASP A 501 11.70 -5.64 20.97
N GLY A 502 10.52 -5.92 20.40
CA GLY A 502 10.33 -6.95 19.38
C GLY A 502 10.26 -8.35 19.96
N ILE A 503 10.12 -9.32 19.06
CA ILE A 503 10.00 -10.74 19.40
C ILE A 503 11.21 -11.46 18.79
N PRO A 504 12.18 -11.92 19.60
CA PRO A 504 13.38 -12.57 19.10
C PRO A 504 13.08 -13.73 18.15
N GLY A 505 13.69 -13.78 16.97
CA GLY A 505 13.48 -14.84 15.99
C GLY A 505 12.12 -14.84 15.26
N LEU A 506 11.29 -13.80 15.44
CA LEU A 506 10.00 -13.70 14.76
C LEU A 506 10.13 -13.64 13.23
N GLU A 507 11.14 -12.93 12.72
CA GLU A 507 11.43 -12.84 11.29
C GLU A 507 11.69 -14.23 10.68
N GLN A 508 12.60 -15.00 11.29
CA GLN A 508 12.87 -16.37 10.87
C GLN A 508 11.61 -17.24 10.94
N ARG A 509 10.85 -17.15 12.03
CA ARG A 509 9.59 -17.88 12.19
C ARG A 509 8.56 -17.52 11.12
N ALA A 510 8.46 -16.24 10.76
CA ALA A 510 7.57 -15.78 9.69
C ALA A 510 7.99 -16.34 8.33
N VAL A 511 9.29 -16.38 8.03
CA VAL A 511 9.80 -17.01 6.81
C VAL A 511 9.49 -18.51 6.78
N GLU A 512 9.72 -19.24 7.89
CA GLU A 512 9.40 -20.67 7.98
C GLU A 512 7.91 -20.96 7.75
N LEU A 513 7.02 -20.23 8.40
CA LEU A 513 5.58 -20.39 8.25
C LEU A 513 5.12 -20.02 6.83
N TRP A 514 5.72 -18.97 6.24
CA TRP A 514 5.43 -18.60 4.86
C TRP A 514 5.87 -19.68 3.88
N SER A 515 7.07 -20.23 4.04
CA SER A 515 7.58 -21.33 3.22
C SER A 515 6.75 -22.59 3.35
N LYS A 516 6.25 -22.91 4.55
CA LYS A 516 5.32 -24.03 4.77
C LYS A 516 4.04 -23.85 3.95
N GLU A 517 3.50 -22.63 3.93
CA GLU A 517 2.26 -22.38 3.21
C GLU A 517 2.50 -22.29 1.70
N PHE A 518 3.56 -21.63 1.25
CA PHE A 518 3.73 -21.23 -0.15
C PHE A 518 4.77 -22.02 -0.95
N GLY A 519 5.57 -22.86 -0.30
CA GLY A 519 6.67 -23.60 -0.91
C GLY A 519 7.90 -22.73 -1.15
N PHE A 520 9.04 -23.21 -0.63
CA PHE A 520 10.40 -22.73 -0.91
C PHE A 520 11.36 -23.90 -0.92
#